data_AF-A0A7V6B661-F1
#
_entry.id   AF-A0A7V6B661-F1
#
_cell.length_a   1.000
_cell.length_b   1.000
_cell.length_c   1.000
_cell.angle_alpha   90.00
_cell.angle_beta   90.00
_cell.angle_gamma   90.00
#
_symmetry.space_group_name_H-M   'P 1'
#
loop_
_entity.id
_entity.type
_entity.pdbx_description
1 polymer ?
#
loop_
_entity_poly.entity_id
_entity_poly.type
_entity_poly.pdbx_seq_one_letter_code
_entity_poly.pdbx_strand_id
1 'polypeptide(L)'
;GLVCTLEGCDPRTGECARVEVLCGDGNPCTLDYCVEPTGCVHDPIQGCTGCQSDEDCADDSLCTEDTCNTNTGECSSTYICRPNQQCFPPVGCL
;
A
#
# COMPACT_ATOMS: atom_id res chain seq x y z
N GLY A 1 17.35 3.88 -13.30
CA GLY A 1 16.40 3.88 -12.18
C GLY A 1 15.35 2.85 -12.48
N LEU A 2 15.10 1.95 -11.54
CA LEU A 2 13.91 1.10 -11.52
C LEU A 2 12.69 2.03 -11.31
N VAL A 3 11.59 1.79 -12.02
CA VAL A 3 10.37 2.63 -11.96
C VAL A 3 9.78 2.71 -10.54
N CYS A 4 9.95 1.65 -9.75
CA CYS A 4 9.42 1.48 -8.41
C CYS A 4 10.40 1.89 -7.31
N THR A 5 11.62 2.30 -7.66
CA THR A 5 12.60 2.78 -6.67
C THR A 5 13.33 4.02 -7.19
N LEU A 6 13.20 5.11 -6.47
CA LEU A 6 13.98 6.33 -6.68
C LEU A 6 15.33 6.17 -5.97
N GLU A 7 16.41 6.26 -6.74
CA GLU A 7 17.76 6.34 -6.21
C GLU A 7 18.24 7.79 -6.29
N GLY A 8 18.64 8.34 -5.15
CA GLY A 8 19.18 9.70 -5.06
C GLY A 8 20.39 9.72 -4.15
N CYS A 9 21.44 10.41 -4.55
CA CYS A 9 22.61 10.63 -3.71
C CYS A 9 22.73 12.12 -3.36
N ASP A 10 22.91 12.45 -2.07
CA ASP A 10 23.25 13.82 -1.67
C ASP A 10 24.71 14.10 -2.10
N PRO A 11 24.94 15.05 -3.01
CA PRO A 11 26.28 15.31 -3.54
C PRO A 11 27.23 16.00 -2.55
N ARG A 12 26.72 16.46 -1.40
CA ARG A 12 27.50 17.14 -0.36
C ARG A 12 27.96 16.16 0.72
N THR A 13 27.16 15.15 1.03
CA THR A 13 27.49 14.12 2.04
C THR A 13 28.02 12.83 1.41
N GLY A 14 27.67 12.57 0.15
CA GLY A 14 27.97 11.31 -0.55
C GLY A 14 27.04 10.16 -0.16
N GLU A 15 26.02 10.41 0.67
CA GLU A 15 25.06 9.37 1.04
C GLU A 15 24.03 9.15 -0.05
N CYS A 16 23.87 7.89 -0.45
CA CYS A 16 22.89 7.45 -1.43
C CYS A 16 21.73 6.76 -0.71
N ALA A 17 20.51 7.21 -1.02
CA ALA A 17 19.28 6.60 -0.53
C ALA A 17 18.50 5.98 -1.68
N ARG A 18 17.94 4.81 -1.41
CA ARG A 18 16.92 4.15 -2.20
C ARG A 18 15.59 4.40 -1.50
N VAL A 19 14.66 5.05 -2.18
CA VAL A 19 13.30 5.31 -1.69
C VAL A 19 12.32 4.62 -2.61
N GLU A 20 11.35 3.91 -2.04
CA GLU A 20 10.30 3.27 -2.83
C GLU A 20 9.26 4.29 -3.29
N VAL A 21 8.73 4.10 -4.49
CA VAL A 21 7.64 4.94 -5.00
C VAL A 21 6.35 4.55 -4.28
N LEU A 22 5.74 5.51 -3.57
CA LEU A 22 4.41 5.38 -3.02
C LEU A 22 3.38 5.47 -4.15
N CYS A 23 2.64 4.40 -4.39
CA CYS A 23 1.63 4.29 -5.45
C CYS A 23 0.20 4.54 -4.99
N GLY A 24 -0.02 5.20 -3.84
CA GLY A 24 -1.37 5.48 -3.37
C GLY A 24 -2.16 6.37 -4.35
N ASP A 25 -3.29 5.89 -4.88
CA ASP A 25 -4.19 6.72 -5.73
C ASP A 25 -5.26 7.46 -4.90
N GLY A 26 -5.33 7.17 -3.60
CA GLY A 26 -6.28 7.75 -2.66
C GLY A 26 -7.67 7.10 -2.71
N ASN A 27 -7.84 6.01 -3.44
CA ASN A 27 -9.04 5.20 -3.46
C ASN A 27 -8.89 4.05 -2.44
N PRO A 28 -9.73 3.99 -1.39
CA PRO A 28 -9.68 2.89 -0.42
C PRO A 28 -10.10 1.54 -1.02
N CYS A 29 -10.64 1.54 -2.24
CA CYS A 29 -11.08 0.35 -2.95
C CYS A 29 -10.07 -0.20 -3.96
N THR A 30 -8.82 0.24 -3.88
CA THR A 30 -7.74 -0.29 -4.69
C THR A 30 -6.62 -0.80 -3.80
N LEU A 31 -6.09 -1.96 -4.15
CA LEU A 31 -4.80 -2.41 -3.66
C LEU A 31 -3.73 -1.75 -4.53
N ASP A 32 -3.01 -0.80 -3.94
CA ASP A 32 -2.01 0.01 -4.61
C ASP A 32 -0.60 -0.54 -4.42
N TYR A 33 0.06 -0.92 -5.50
CA TYR A 33 1.43 -1.45 -5.44
C TYR A 33 2.23 -1.11 -6.69
N CYS A 34 3.56 -1.20 -6.62
CA CYS A 34 4.42 -0.93 -7.76
C CYS A 34 5.01 -2.22 -8.34
N VAL A 35 4.89 -2.42 -9.66
CA VAL A 35 5.41 -3.58 -10.39
C VAL A 35 6.45 -3.14 -11.41
N GLU A 36 7.64 -3.73 -11.40
CA GLU A 36 8.62 -3.50 -12.47
C GLU A 36 8.29 -4.32 -13.73
N PRO A 37 8.47 -3.77 -14.94
CA PRO A 37 8.81 -2.37 -15.28
C PRO A 37 7.57 -1.47 -15.45
N THR A 38 6.39 -1.97 -15.09
CA THR A 38 5.07 -1.35 -15.33
C THR A 38 4.88 -0.03 -14.57
N GLY A 39 5.42 0.10 -13.36
CA GLY A 39 5.13 1.19 -12.43
C GLY A 39 3.94 0.88 -11.53
N CYS A 40 3.22 1.92 -11.11
CA CYS A 40 2.09 1.78 -10.20
C CYS A 40 0.94 0.99 -10.81
N VAL A 41 0.37 0.10 -10.00
CA VAL A 41 -0.79 -0.73 -10.26
C VAL A 41 -1.80 -0.47 -9.14
N HIS A 42 -3.07 -0.34 -9.51
CA HIS A 42 -4.19 -0.06 -8.62
C HIS A 42 -5.25 -1.11 -8.89
N ASP A 43 -5.16 -2.25 -8.20
CA ASP A 43 -6.08 -3.36 -8.45
C ASP A 43 -7.37 -3.15 -7.66
N PRO A 44 -8.55 -3.15 -8.31
CA PRO A 44 -9.80 -2.96 -7.60
C PRO A 44 -10.06 -4.13 -6.64
N ILE A 45 -10.36 -3.80 -5.38
CA ILE A 45 -10.80 -4.76 -4.38
C ILE A 45 -12.22 -5.20 -4.75
N GLN A 46 -12.38 -6.46 -5.15
CA GLN A 46 -13.70 -7.01 -5.47
C GLN A 46 -14.58 -7.00 -4.21
N GLY A 47 -15.78 -6.42 -4.30
CA GLY A 47 -16.68 -6.35 -3.16
C GLY A 47 -16.48 -5.13 -2.23
N CYS A 48 -15.64 -4.16 -2.62
CA CYS A 48 -15.41 -2.93 -1.85
C CYS A 48 -16.65 -2.02 -1.65
N THR A 49 -17.82 -2.44 -2.14
CA THR A 49 -19.11 -1.83 -1.85
C THR A 49 -20.08 -2.91 -1.37
N GLY A 50 -20.77 -2.65 -0.26
CA GLY A 50 -21.74 -3.56 0.34
C GLY A 50 -21.17 -4.48 1.42
N CYS A 51 -20.08 -4.09 2.07
CA CYS A 51 -19.55 -4.83 3.21
C CYS A 51 -20.57 -4.85 4.38
N GLN A 52 -20.58 -5.94 5.13
CA GLN A 52 -21.37 -6.10 6.37
C GLN A 52 -20.49 -6.29 7.60
N SER A 53 -19.23 -6.68 7.41
CA SER A 53 -18.21 -6.70 8.46
C SER A 53 -16.82 -6.40 7.89
N ASP A 54 -15.84 -6.19 8.77
CA ASP A 54 -14.44 -5.90 8.40
C ASP A 54 -13.84 -7.04 7.57
N GLU A 55 -14.25 -8.29 7.82
CA GLU A 55 -13.80 -9.46 7.06
C GLU A 55 -14.21 -9.42 5.58
N ASP A 56 -15.33 -8.75 5.25
CA ASP A 56 -15.75 -8.56 3.86
C ASP A 56 -14.83 -7.59 3.10
N CYS A 57 -14.04 -6.80 3.83
CA CYS A 57 -13.10 -5.82 3.29
C CYS A 57 -11.66 -6.33 3.27
N ALA A 58 -11.40 -7.55 3.76
CA ALA A 58 -10.05 -8.10 3.85
C ALA A 58 -9.40 -8.22 2.47
N ASP A 59 -8.26 -7.55 2.29
CA ASP A 59 -7.48 -7.58 1.04
C ASP A 59 -6.32 -8.59 1.06
N ASP A 60 -6.34 -9.51 2.05
CA ASP A 60 -5.28 -10.48 2.39
C ASP A 60 -3.91 -9.86 2.69
N SER A 61 -3.79 -8.53 2.74
CA SER A 61 -2.57 -7.88 3.16
C SER A 61 -2.52 -7.84 4.69
N LEU A 62 -1.43 -8.38 5.23
CA LEU A 62 -1.15 -8.27 6.66
C LEU A 62 -0.83 -6.83 7.09
N CYS A 63 -0.60 -5.94 6.13
CA CYS A 63 -0.07 -4.58 6.27
C CYS A 63 -1.10 -3.50 6.09
N THR A 64 -2.35 -3.90 6.07
CA THR A 64 -3.53 -3.07 5.96
C THR A 64 -4.45 -3.46 7.11
N GLU A 65 -5.09 -2.46 7.69
CA GLU A 65 -6.23 -2.64 8.58
C GLU A 65 -7.46 -2.25 7.76
N ASP A 66 -8.18 -3.28 7.35
CA ASP A 66 -9.38 -3.14 6.54
C ASP A 66 -10.59 -3.03 7.46
N THR A 67 -11.39 -1.99 7.24
CA THR A 67 -12.56 -1.70 8.07
C THR A 67 -13.78 -1.47 7.18
N CYS A 68 -14.93 -1.95 7.64
CA CYS A 68 -16.20 -1.76 6.99
C CYS A 68 -17.02 -0.69 7.72
N ASN A 69 -17.44 0.35 7.00
CA ASN A 69 -18.52 1.22 7.47
C ASN A 69 -19.87 0.54 7.21
N THR A 70 -20.40 -0.17 8.20
CA THR A 70 -21.67 -0.91 8.07
C THR A 70 -22.91 -0.04 7.83
N ASN A 71 -22.82 1.28 7.99
CA ASN A 71 -23.91 2.20 7.66
C ASN A 71 -23.94 2.55 6.16
N THR A 72 -22.78 2.60 5.51
CA THR A 72 -22.65 2.95 4.07
C THR A 72 -22.33 1.74 3.19
N GLY A 73 -21.80 0.67 3.78
CA GLY A 73 -21.27 -0.49 3.09
C GLY A 73 -19.92 -0.23 2.42
N GLU A 74 -19.19 0.82 2.82
CA GLU A 74 -17.91 1.19 2.22
C GLU A 74 -16.74 0.58 3.01
N CYS A 75 -15.78 0.00 2.30
CA CYS A 75 -14.52 -0.45 2.88
C CYS A 75 -13.50 0.69 2.96
N SER A 76 -12.66 0.65 3.98
CA SER A 76 -11.52 1.54 4.18
C SER A 76 -10.30 0.72 4.57
N SER A 77 -9.25 0.77 3.77
CA SER A 77 -7.97 0.12 4.05
C SER A 77 -6.95 1.15 4.55
N THR A 78 -6.44 0.95 5.76
CA THR A 78 -5.41 1.83 6.35
C THR A 78 -4.10 1.08 6.45
N TYR A 79 -3.02 1.63 5.89
CA TYR A 79 -1.71 1.01 6.00
C TYR A 79 -1.26 0.94 7.48
N ILE A 80 -1.07 -0.27 7.99
CA ILE A 80 -0.56 -0.53 9.32
C ILE A 80 0.73 -1.32 9.24
N CYS A 81 1.58 -1.09 10.24
CA CYS A 81 2.87 -1.75 10.26
C CYS A 81 3.32 -1.99 11.69
N ARG A 82 3.40 -3.26 12.06
CA ARG A 82 3.78 -3.70 13.41
C ARG A 82 5.24 -4.14 13.43
N PRO A 83 5.95 -4.03 14.58
CA PRO A 83 7.29 -4.57 14.73
C PRO A 83 7.33 -6.06 14.36
N ASN A 84 8.30 -6.45 13.52
CA ASN A 84 8.46 -7.80 12.95
C ASN A 84 7.43 -8.22 11.88
N GLN A 85 6.64 -7.29 11.35
CA GLN A 85 5.76 -7.57 10.23
C GLN A 85 6.50 -7.32 8.90
N GLN A 86 6.53 -8.33 8.03
CA GLN A 86 7.08 -8.19 6.68
C GLN A 86 5.99 -7.68 5.75
N CYS A 87 6.05 -6.38 5.45
CA CYS A 87 5.18 -5.72 4.51
C CYS A 87 5.85 -5.59 3.16
N PHE A 88 5.05 -5.78 2.10
CA PHE A 88 5.46 -5.54 0.72
C PHE A 88 4.62 -4.38 0.16
N PRO A 89 5.20 -3.38 -0.52
CA PRO A 89 6.61 -3.29 -0.89
C PRO A 89 7.51 -3.00 0.34
N PRO A 90 8.80 -3.39 0.28
CA PRO A 90 9.67 -3.55 1.44
C PRO A 90 10.23 -2.22 1.97
N VAL A 91 9.35 -1.27 2.29
CA VAL A 91 9.61 -0.30 3.34
C VAL A 91 9.14 -0.90 4.65
N GLY A 92 10.00 -1.78 5.18
CA GLY A 92 9.92 -2.22 6.56
C GLY A 92 9.80 -0.99 7.45
N CYS A 93 8.81 -1.02 8.32
CA CYS A 93 8.55 0.10 9.20
C CYS A 93 9.68 0.20 10.21
N LEU A 94 10.40 1.33 10.12
CA LEU A 94 11.47 1.72 11.04
C LEU A 94 10.92 1.91 12.45
#